data_AF-A0A1S8WS63-F1
#
_entry.id   AF-A0A1S8WS63-F1
#
_cell.length_a   1.000
_cell.length_b   1.000
_cell.length_c   1.000
_cell.angle_alpha   90.00
_cell.angle_beta   90.00
_cell.angle_gamma   90.00
#
_symmetry.space_group_name_H-M   'P 1'
#
loop_
_entity.id
_entity.type
_entity.pdbx_description
1 polymer ?
#
loop_
_entity_poly.entity_id
_entity_poly.type
_entity_poly.pdbx_seq_one_letter_code
_entity_poly.pdbx_strand_id
1 'polypeptide(L)' 'MALRVDDLVVVADETILEQRLRHRKGHFMPVTLISSQLATLEPPDNTEKNMVLDATESCEILVEKILEKINSS' A
#
# COMPACT_ATOMS: atom_id res chain seq x y z
N MET A 1 19.37 -16.40 5.59
CA MET A 1 18.19 -17.29 5.50
C MET A 1 17.15 -16.45 4.80
N ALA A 2 16.98 -16.63 3.48
CA ALA A 2 16.29 -15.61 2.68
C ALA A 2 14.80 -15.49 3.01
N LEU A 3 14.40 -14.33 3.56
CA LEU A 3 13.01 -13.98 3.83
C LEU A 3 12.40 -13.38 2.55
N ARG A 4 11.99 -14.25 1.64
CA ARG A 4 11.19 -13.87 0.47
C ARG A 4 9.92 -13.14 0.92
N VAL A 5 9.65 -11.97 0.36
CA VAL A 5 8.35 -11.28 0.41
C VAL A 5 7.62 -11.66 -0.88
N ASP A 6 6.40 -12.13 -0.75
CA ASP A 6 5.60 -12.54 -1.92
C ASP A 6 4.77 -11.35 -2.42
N ASP A 7 4.20 -10.56 -1.49
CA ASP A 7 3.33 -9.42 -1.81
C ASP A 7 3.55 -8.22 -0.90
N LEU A 8 3.38 -7.03 -1.48
CA LEU A 8 3.48 -5.73 -0.81
C LEU A 8 2.10 -5.07 -0.81
N VAL A 9 1.51 -4.91 0.38
CA VAL A 9 0.18 -4.32 0.53
C VAL A 9 0.32 -2.96 1.20
N VAL A 10 -0.07 -1.89 0.51
CA VAL A 10 0.00 -0.52 1.03
C VAL A 10 -1.41 -0.06 1.41
N VAL A 11 -1.63 0.23 2.68
CA VAL A 11 -2.95 0.52 3.26
C VAL A 11 -3.00 1.92 3.87
N ALA A 12 -4.16 2.55 3.80
CA ALA A 12 -4.50 3.74 4.57
C ALA A 12 -6.02 3.87 4.64
N ASP A 13 -6.51 4.69 5.56
CA ASP A 13 -7.94 5.00 5.67
C ASP A 13 -8.48 5.62 4.37
N GLU A 14 -9.72 5.26 4.01
CA GLU A 14 -10.40 5.75 2.81
C GLU A 14 -10.40 7.27 2.71
N THR A 15 -10.62 7.96 3.83
CA THR A 15 -10.64 9.42 3.92
C THR A 15 -9.30 10.05 3.53
N ILE A 16 -8.19 9.42 3.92
CA ILE A 16 -6.83 9.86 3.58
C ILE A 16 -6.55 9.64 2.10
N LEU A 17 -6.97 8.49 1.56
CA LEU A 17 -6.84 8.16 0.15
C LEU A 17 -7.64 9.13 -0.72
N GLU A 18 -8.89 9.42 -0.36
CA GLU A 18 -9.73 10.42 -1.00
C GLU A 18 -9.07 11.80 -1.01
N GLN A 19 -8.58 12.25 0.16
CA GLN A 19 -7.93 13.55 0.28
C GLN A 19 -6.72 13.61 -0.67
N ARG A 20 -5.86 12.59 -0.69
CA ARG A 20 -4.68 12.55 -1.57
C ARG A 20 -5.05 12.56 -3.05
N LEU A 21 -6.07 11.81 -3.45
CA LEU A 21 -6.52 11.79 -4.85
C LEU A 21 -7.08 13.14 -5.30
N ARG A 22 -7.83 13.85 -4.43
CA ARG A 22 -8.33 15.20 -4.73
C ARG A 22 -7.21 16.21 -4.98
N HIS A 23 -6.07 16.06 -4.32
CA HIS A 23 -4.92 16.95 -4.49
C HIS A 23 -4.02 16.56 -5.67
N ARG A 24 -4.16 15.36 -6.23
CA ARG A 24 -3.32 14.88 -7.33
C ARG A 24 -3.75 15.55 -8.64
N LYS A 25 -2.81 16.23 -9.29
CA LYS A 25 -3.05 16.83 -10.62
C LYS A 25 -2.88 15.76 -11.70
N GLY A 26 -3.92 15.53 -12.52
CA GLY A 26 -3.91 14.58 -13.63
C GLY A 26 -5.05 13.55 -13.55
N HIS A 27 -5.65 13.21 -14.70
CA HIS A 27 -6.89 12.42 -14.82
C HIS A 27 -6.74 10.90 -14.66
N PHE A 28 -5.84 10.42 -13.79
CA PHE A 28 -5.55 8.98 -13.77
C PHE A 28 -6.64 8.16 -13.06
N MET A 29 -7.35 8.73 -12.08
CA MET A 29 -8.40 8.00 -11.34
C MET A 29 -9.40 8.96 -10.68
N PRO A 30 -10.71 8.91 -11.02
CA PRO A 30 -11.74 9.66 -10.32
C PRO A 30 -11.80 9.25 -8.84
N VAL A 31 -11.89 10.24 -7.95
CA VAL A 31 -12.04 10.02 -6.50
C VAL A 31 -13.24 9.13 -6.19
N THR A 32 -14.31 9.22 -6.99
CA THR A 32 -15.54 8.43 -6.85
C THR A 32 -15.35 6.91 -7.00
N LEU A 33 -14.21 6.45 -7.54
CA LEU A 33 -13.94 5.01 -7.70
C LEU A 33 -13.26 4.38 -6.48
N ILE A 34 -12.74 5.17 -5.53
CA ILE A 34 -11.99 4.64 -4.37
C ILE A 34 -12.83 3.64 -3.56
N SER A 35 -14.09 3.98 -3.28
CA SER A 35 -14.97 3.14 -2.47
C SER A 35 -15.24 1.80 -3.15
N SER A 36 -15.34 1.79 -4.48
CA SER A 36 -15.52 0.54 -5.25
C SER A 36 -14.27 -0.35 -5.23
N GLN A 37 -13.08 0.26 -5.25
CA GLN A 37 -11.82 -0.48 -5.16
C GLN A 37 -11.62 -1.08 -3.77
N LEU A 38 -11.89 -0.31 -2.71
CA LEU A 38 -11.79 -0.79 -1.34
C LEU A 38 -12.82 -1.90 -1.05
N ALA A 39 -14.04 -1.77 -1.59
CA ALA A 39 -15.05 -2.83 -1.47
C ALA A 39 -14.68 -4.12 -2.22
N THR A 40 -13.85 -4.03 -3.27
CA THR A 40 -13.37 -5.18 -4.04
C THR A 40 -12.06 -5.74 -3.47
N LEU A 41 -11.40 -5.03 -2.56
CA LEU A 41 -10.11 -5.43 -2.02
C LEU A 41 -10.27 -6.63 -1.10
N GLU A 42 -9.72 -7.77 -1.51
CA GLU A 42 -9.64 -8.95 -0.66
C GLU A 42 -8.49 -8.78 0.36
N PRO A 43 -8.69 -9.17 1.63
CA PRO A 43 -7.62 -9.13 2.61
C PRO A 43 -6.49 -10.07 2.19
N PRO A 44 -5.21 -9.68 2.43
CA PRO A 44 -4.07 -10.54 2.11
C PRO A 44 -4.18 -11.89 2.81
N ASP A 45 -3.79 -12.96 2.10
CA ASP A 45 -3.79 -14.31 2.69
C ASP A 45 -2.68 -14.40 3.76
N ASN A 46 -3.00 -15.06 4.87
CA ASN A 46 -2.06 -15.34 5.94
C ASN A 46 -1.03 -16.42 5.55
N THR A 47 -1.25 -17.16 4.45
CA THR A 47 -0.29 -18.13 3.93
C THR A 47 0.84 -17.51 3.11
N GLU A 48 0.63 -16.29 2.61
CA GLU A 48 1.61 -15.50 1.88
C GLU A 48 2.49 -14.69 2.83
N LYS A 49 3.76 -14.48 2.47
CA LYS A 49 4.64 -13.57 3.21
C LYS A 49 4.37 -12.12 2.82
N ASN A 50 3.21 -11.65 3.25
CA ASN A 50 2.74 -10.30 3.03
C ASN A 50 3.52 -9.27 3.86
N MET A 51 3.92 -8.17 3.23
CA MET A 51 4.43 -6.98 3.91
C MET A 51 3.38 -5.87 3.81
N VAL A 52 2.77 -5.54 4.95
CA VAL A 52 1.79 -4.45 5.04
C VAL A 52 2.50 -3.15 5.40
N LEU A 53 2.28 -2.11 4.60
CA LEU A 53 2.86 -0.78 4.75
C LEU A 53 1.78 0.29 4.91
N ASP A 54 2.04 1.28 5.76
CA ASP A 54 1.12 2.40 5.99
C ASP A 54 1.38 3.53 4.98
N ALA A 55 0.41 3.81 4.12
CA ALA A 55 0.54 4.84 3.11
C ALA A 55 0.67 6.25 3.71
N THR A 56 0.34 6.47 4.98
CA THR A 56 0.49 7.79 5.63
C THR A 56 1.94 8.20 5.85
N GLU A 57 2.85 7.22 5.87
CA GLU A 57 4.29 7.46 5.96
C GLU A 57 4.85 8.08 4.67
N SER A 58 6.04 8.67 4.78
CA SER A 58 6.73 9.20 3.60
C SER A 58 7.26 8.07 2.72
N CYS A 59 7.42 8.33 1.42
CA CYS A 59 7.94 7.33 0.50
C CYS A 59 9.34 6.86 0.90
N GLU A 60 10.17 7.74 1.46
CA GLU A 60 11.52 7.42 1.93
C GLU A 60 11.49 6.36 3.04
N ILE A 61 10.61 6.54 4.02
CA ILE A 61 10.42 5.59 5.13
C ILE A 61 9.93 4.23 4.60
N LEU A 62 8.95 4.25 3.69
CA LEU A 62 8.42 3.02 3.11
C LEU A 62 9.48 2.24 2.32
N VAL A 63 10.29 2.96 1.53
CA VAL A 63 11.39 2.36 0.78
C VAL A 63 12.45 1.78 1.72
N GLU A 64 12.81 2.48 2.79
CA GLU A 64 13.75 1.98 3.79
C GLU A 64 13.26 0.67 4.42
N LYS A 65 12.00 0.60 4.86
CA LYS A 65 11.39 -0.63 5.39
C LYS A 65 11.44 -1.79 4.39
N ILE A 66 11.16 -1.51 3.11
CA ILE A 66 11.22 -2.53 2.05
C ILE A 66 12.66 -3.03 1.89
N LEU A 67 13.64 -2.13 1.85
CA LEU A 67 15.05 -2.47 1.70
C LEU A 67 15.58 -3.27 2.89
N GLU A 68 15.23 -2.89 4.12
CA GLU A 68 15.57 -3.66 5.32
C GLU A 68 15.01 -5.08 5.26
N LYS A 69 13.75 -5.23 4.84
CA LYS A 69 13.10 -6.53 4.71
C LYS A 69 13.78 -7.41 3.66
N ILE A 70 14.11 -6.83 2.50
CA ILE A 70 14.81 -7.54 1.42
C ILE A 70 16.23 -7.94 1.87
N ASN A 71 16.96 -7.05 2.55
CA ASN A 71 18.35 -7.28 2.94
C ASN A 71 18.54 -8.16 4.17
N SER A 72 17.51 -8.30 5.01
CA SER A 72 17.52 -9.22 6.16
C SER A 72 17.30 -10.70 5.77
N SER A 73 17.58 -11.03 4.49
CA SER A 73 17.39 -12.33 3.84
C SER A 73 18.72 -13.06 3.61
#